data_AF-A0A934JJY1-F1
#
_entry.id   AF-A0A934JJY1-F1
#
_cell.length_a   1.000
_cell.length_b   1.000
_cell.length_c   1.000
_cell.angle_alpha   90.00
_cell.angle_beta   90.00
_cell.angle_gamma   90.00
#
_symmetry.space_group_name_H-M   'P 1'
#
loop_
_entity.id
_entity.type
_entity.pdbx_description
1 polymer ?
#
loop_
_entity_poly.entity_id
_entity_poly.type
_entity_poly.pdbx_seq_one_letter_code
_entity_poly.pdbx_strand_id
1 'polypeptide(L)'
;MNHEVNRVEGDVNQEARGLAMNQIDLTPWGSEPPHFIVLLADAVAQSSRATVARQIGVSRSAVSTLLSNRYPSKTTNKIERKVVEALGRVDCPTLGDITSARCHRVRIRPFMSTNSQTIAQFRACANCPNNPNRRSNSYEQ
;
A
#
# COMPACT_ATOMS: atom_id res chain seq x y z
N MET A 1 15.00 11.19 -58.29
CA MET A 1 13.57 11.54 -58.21
C MET A 1 12.96 10.76 -57.06
N ASN A 2 12.41 11.47 -56.08
CA ASN A 2 11.73 10.97 -54.90
C ASN A 2 10.47 10.17 -55.27
N HIS A 3 10.15 9.13 -54.49
CA HIS A 3 8.84 8.81 -53.88
C HIS A 3 8.93 7.37 -53.32
N GLU A 4 9.09 7.11 -52.03
CA GLU A 4 8.16 7.34 -50.92
C GLU A 4 6.78 6.70 -51.13
N VAL A 5 6.58 5.54 -50.51
CA VAL A 5 5.28 5.06 -50.05
C VAL A 5 5.40 4.58 -48.59
N ASN A 6 4.58 5.24 -47.79
CA ASN A 6 4.42 5.20 -46.34
C ASN A 6 3.56 3.99 -45.88
N ARG A 7 3.41 3.89 -44.55
CA ARG A 7 2.28 3.34 -43.75
C ARG A 7 2.33 1.83 -43.43
N VAL A 8 2.07 1.34 -42.20
CA VAL A 8 1.55 1.93 -40.95
C VAL A 8 2.15 1.10 -39.80
N GLU A 9 2.98 1.69 -38.93
CA GLU A 9 3.27 1.11 -37.62
C GLU A 9 2.11 1.49 -36.70
N GLY A 10 1.48 0.49 -36.08
CA GLY A 10 0.30 0.66 -35.23
C GLY A 10 0.66 1.33 -33.91
N ASP A 11 0.26 2.59 -33.78
CA ASP A 11 0.18 3.32 -32.52
C ASP A 11 -0.78 2.62 -31.53
N VAL A 12 -0.25 1.87 -30.58
CA VAL A 12 -0.95 1.57 -29.31
C VAL A 12 -0.42 2.53 -28.25
N ASN A 13 -0.99 3.73 -28.30
CA ASN A 13 -1.35 4.63 -27.19
C ASN A 13 -0.41 4.66 -25.97
N GLN A 14 0.56 5.58 -26.06
CA GLN A 14 1.32 6.15 -24.96
C GLN A 14 0.50 7.26 -24.24
N GLU A 15 -0.39 6.95 -23.31
CA GLU A 15 -0.96 8.00 -22.43
C GLU A 15 -1.32 7.48 -21.01
N ALA A 16 -0.36 7.52 -20.08
CA ALA A 16 -0.63 7.64 -18.63
C ALA A 16 0.62 8.08 -17.84
N ARG A 17 0.77 9.40 -17.70
CA ARG A 17 1.24 10.16 -16.51
C ARG A 17 2.21 9.47 -15.53
N GLY A 18 3.41 10.04 -15.45
CA GLY A 18 4.52 9.57 -14.64
C GLY A 18 4.28 9.50 -13.12
N LEU A 19 4.51 8.30 -12.59
CA LEU A 19 5.20 7.98 -11.34
C LEU A 19 5.97 6.69 -11.66
N ALA A 20 7.29 6.66 -11.46
CA ALA A 20 8.13 5.52 -11.83
C ALA A 20 7.62 4.21 -11.18
N MET A 21 6.86 3.42 -11.93
CA MET A 21 6.43 2.07 -11.55
C MET A 21 7.66 1.17 -11.54
N ASN A 22 8.25 0.98 -10.37
CA ASN A 22 9.30 -0.01 -10.19
C ASN A 22 8.65 -1.40 -10.28
N GLN A 23 8.61 -1.98 -11.48
CA GLN A 23 8.03 -3.30 -11.71
C GLN A 23 8.81 -4.34 -10.89
N ILE A 24 8.10 -5.02 -10.00
CA ILE A 24 8.67 -6.08 -9.17
C ILE A 24 8.43 -7.40 -9.87
N ASP A 25 9.52 -8.09 -10.23
CA ASP A 25 9.47 -9.42 -10.80
C ASP A 25 8.92 -10.44 -9.77
N LEU A 26 7.81 -11.07 -10.14
CA LEU A 26 7.13 -12.11 -9.36
C LEU A 26 7.24 -13.50 -10.00
N THR A 27 7.98 -13.64 -11.10
CA THR A 27 8.26 -14.92 -11.77
C THR A 27 8.67 -16.06 -10.82
N PRO A 28 9.43 -15.83 -9.73
CA PRO A 28 9.78 -16.89 -8.77
C PRO A 28 8.59 -17.56 -8.06
N TRP A 29 7.41 -16.94 -8.06
CA TRP A 29 6.17 -17.49 -7.49
C TRP A 29 5.32 -18.25 -8.52
N GLY A 30 5.66 -18.21 -9.81
CA GLY A 30 4.90 -18.84 -10.88
C GLY A 30 3.68 -18.02 -11.32
N SER A 31 2.75 -18.68 -12.01
CA SER A 31 1.59 -18.03 -12.65
C SER A 31 0.52 -17.53 -11.67
N GLU A 32 0.50 -18.04 -10.44
CA GLU A 32 -0.48 -17.65 -9.40
C GLU A 32 0.23 -17.31 -8.09
N PRO A 33 0.81 -16.10 -7.96
CA PRO A 33 1.43 -15.67 -6.72
C PRO A 33 0.38 -15.49 -5.61
N PRO A 34 0.71 -15.80 -4.34
CA PRO A 34 -0.18 -15.53 -3.21
C PRO A 34 -0.58 -14.06 -3.12
N HIS A 35 -1.81 -13.79 -2.68
CA HIS A 35 -2.34 -12.43 -2.61
C HIS A 35 -1.45 -11.44 -1.83
N PHE A 36 -0.87 -11.88 -0.70
CA PHE A 36 0.00 -11.03 0.10
C PHE A 36 1.31 -10.66 -0.63
N ILE A 37 1.79 -11.50 -1.56
CA ILE A 37 2.97 -11.20 -2.39
C ILE A 37 2.64 -10.14 -3.42
N VAL A 38 1.45 -10.21 -4.03
CA VAL A 38 0.95 -9.18 -4.95
C VAL A 38 0.81 -7.83 -4.23
N LEU A 39 0.19 -7.82 -3.04
CA LEU A 39 0.09 -6.61 -2.20
C LEU A 39 1.47 -6.05 -1.83
N LEU A 40 2.42 -6.93 -1.50
CA LEU A 40 3.78 -6.53 -1.17
C LEU A 40 4.49 -5.91 -2.38
N ALA A 41 4.36 -6.51 -3.55
CA ALA A 41 4.93 -6.02 -4.80
C ALA A 41 4.35 -4.65 -5.18
N ASP A 42 3.03 -4.49 -5.12
CA ASP A 42 2.33 -3.22 -5.39
C ASP A 42 2.81 -2.11 -4.44
N ALA A 43 2.88 -2.38 -3.14
CA ALA A 43 3.35 -1.41 -2.17
C ALA A 43 4.83 -1.04 -2.36
N VAL A 44 5.66 -1.99 -2.78
CA VAL A 44 7.07 -1.72 -3.10
C VAL A 44 7.20 -0.91 -4.39
N ALA A 45 6.36 -1.19 -5.40
CA ALA A 45 6.34 -0.47 -6.68
C ALA A 45 5.94 0.99 -6.49
N GLN A 46 4.99 1.28 -5.60
CA GLN A 46 4.57 2.64 -5.23
C GLN A 46 5.56 3.37 -4.31
N SER A 47 6.50 2.66 -3.69
CA SER A 47 7.44 3.24 -2.72
C SER A 47 8.82 2.61 -2.80
N SER A 48 9.28 1.95 -1.73
CA SER A 48 10.57 1.25 -1.71
C SER A 48 10.54 0.07 -0.76
N ARG A 49 11.39 -0.93 -1.02
CA ARG A 49 11.56 -2.11 -0.15
C ARG A 49 11.87 -1.72 1.31
N ALA A 50 12.65 -0.66 1.52
CA ALA A 50 13.00 -0.19 2.86
C ALA A 50 11.80 0.46 3.58
N THR A 51 11.02 1.29 2.86
CA THR A 51 9.81 1.90 3.40
C THR A 51 8.78 0.85 3.79
N VAL A 52 8.55 -0.12 2.88
CA VAL A 52 7.57 -1.19 3.08
C VAL A 52 8.01 -2.14 4.20
N ALA A 53 9.29 -2.51 4.27
CA ALA A 53 9.82 -3.31 5.38
C ALA A 53 9.57 -2.65 6.74
N ARG A 54 9.81 -1.34 6.84
CA ARG A 54 9.55 -0.55 8.06
C ARG A 54 8.06 -0.45 8.38
N GLN A 55 7.21 -0.42 7.36
CA GLN A 55 5.75 -0.39 7.53
C GLN A 55 5.19 -1.70 8.06
N ILE A 56 5.70 -2.84 7.59
CA ILE A 56 5.29 -4.19 8.02
C ILE A 56 5.98 -4.60 9.34
N GLY A 57 7.08 -3.93 9.71
CA GLY A 57 7.88 -4.28 10.88
C GLY A 57 8.73 -5.53 10.67
N VAL A 58 9.37 -5.62 9.51
CA VAL A 58 10.32 -6.68 9.14
C VAL A 58 11.61 -6.08 8.57
N SER A 59 12.65 -6.89 8.40
CA SER A 59 13.89 -6.45 7.77
C SER A 59 13.72 -6.25 6.26
N ARG A 60 14.52 -5.34 5.67
CA ARG A 60 14.57 -5.17 4.21
C ARG A 60 14.95 -6.46 3.50
N SER A 61 15.87 -7.24 4.07
CA SER A 61 16.29 -8.54 3.55
C SER A 61 15.14 -9.55 3.55
N ALA A 62 14.26 -9.54 4.56
CA ALA A 62 13.07 -10.38 4.57
C ALA A 62 12.11 -10.03 3.41
N VAL A 63 11.91 -8.75 3.10
CA VAL A 63 11.10 -8.33 1.94
C VAL A 63 11.71 -8.84 0.63
N SER A 64 13.03 -8.72 0.46
CA SER A 64 13.70 -9.25 -0.73
C SER A 64 13.57 -10.77 -0.86
N THR A 65 13.76 -11.54 0.21
CA THR A 65 13.64 -13.00 0.16
C THR A 65 12.21 -13.46 -0.03
N LEU A 66 11.21 -12.72 0.45
CA LEU A 66 9.80 -12.97 0.15
C LEU A 66 9.49 -12.78 -1.35
N LEU A 67 9.91 -11.65 -1.93
CA LEU A 67 9.69 -11.39 -3.36
C LEU A 67 10.40 -12.41 -4.25
N SER A 68 11.61 -12.84 -3.88
CA SER A 68 12.37 -13.86 -4.62
C SER A 68 11.93 -15.30 -4.37
N ASN A 69 10.86 -15.56 -3.58
CA ASN A 69 10.45 -16.90 -3.17
C ASN A 69 11.61 -17.73 -2.56
N ARG A 70 12.39 -17.08 -1.70
CA ARG A 70 13.55 -17.63 -0.97
C ARG A 70 13.41 -17.45 0.54
N TYR A 71 12.19 -17.24 1.03
CA TYR A 71 11.97 -17.02 2.46
C TYR A 71 12.22 -18.33 3.23
N PRO A 72 13.17 -18.37 4.18
CA PRO A 72 13.67 -19.62 4.76
C PRO A 72 12.69 -20.30 5.73
N SER A 73 11.61 -19.62 6.15
CA SER A 73 10.63 -20.19 7.07
C SER A 73 9.68 -21.13 6.35
N LYS A 74 9.48 -22.33 6.92
CA LYS A 74 8.44 -23.29 6.50
C LYS A 74 7.02 -22.72 6.61
N THR A 75 6.82 -21.64 7.37
CA THR A 75 5.53 -20.97 7.54
C THR A 75 5.61 -19.50 7.17
N THR A 76 4.81 -19.11 6.17
CA THR A 76 4.61 -17.72 5.71
C THR A 76 3.41 -17.04 6.37
N ASN A 77 2.52 -17.79 7.02
CA ASN A 77 1.30 -17.29 7.70
C ASN A 77 1.53 -16.07 8.59
N LYS A 78 2.62 -16.04 9.37
CA LYS A 78 2.92 -14.89 10.26
C LYS A 78 3.25 -13.63 9.45
N ILE A 79 3.97 -13.77 8.34
CA ILE A 79 4.32 -12.65 7.46
C ILE A 79 3.10 -12.22 6.68
N GLU A 80 2.33 -13.15 6.15
CA GLU A 80 1.08 -12.87 5.43
C GLU A 80 0.16 -12.00 6.28
N ARG A 81 -0.12 -12.40 7.53
CA ARG A 81 -0.94 -11.61 8.45
C ARG A 81 -0.38 -10.21 8.66
N LYS A 82 0.93 -10.07 8.86
CA LYS A 82 1.59 -8.76 9.00
C LYS A 82 1.46 -7.91 7.73
N VAL A 83 1.60 -8.52 6.56
CA VAL A 83 1.51 -7.86 5.25
C VAL A 83 0.08 -7.34 5.04
N VAL A 84 -0.93 -8.19 5.24
CA VAL A 84 -2.34 -7.81 5.13
C VAL A 84 -2.72 -6.75 6.16
N GLU A 85 -2.26 -6.87 7.40
CA GLU A 85 -2.53 -5.88 8.45
C GLU A 85 -1.85 -4.53 8.17
N ALA A 86 -0.66 -4.53 7.56
CA ALA A 86 0.10 -3.29 7.32
C ALA A 86 -0.23 -2.62 5.98
N LEU A 87 -0.50 -3.41 4.94
CA LEU A 87 -0.71 -2.96 3.56
C LEU A 87 -2.17 -3.10 3.10
N GLY A 88 -3.06 -3.68 3.92
CA GLY A 88 -4.49 -3.69 3.66
C GLY A 88 -5.01 -2.29 3.36
N ARG A 89 -5.99 -2.19 2.47
CA ARG A 89 -6.55 -0.90 2.05
C ARG A 89 -7.71 -0.53 2.95
N VAL A 90 -7.76 0.73 3.37
CA VAL A 90 -8.79 1.31 4.23
C VAL A 90 -9.22 2.62 3.60
N ASP A 91 -10.52 2.76 3.38
CA ASP A 91 -11.10 4.04 2.98
C ASP A 91 -11.14 4.98 4.18
N CYS A 92 -10.35 6.06 4.10
CA CYS A 92 -10.28 7.08 5.13
C CYS A 92 -11.08 8.31 4.69
N PRO A 93 -12.05 8.79 5.48
CA PRO A 93 -12.88 9.94 5.09
C PRO A 93 -12.11 11.25 4.93
N THR A 94 -10.87 11.34 5.42
CA THR A 94 -10.01 12.53 5.31
C THR A 94 -8.88 12.38 4.30
N LEU A 95 -8.38 11.15 4.10
CA LEU A 95 -7.18 10.89 3.29
C LEU A 95 -7.48 10.05 2.03
N GLY A 96 -8.71 9.58 1.86
CA GLY A 96 -9.10 8.64 0.81
C GLY A 96 -8.59 7.23 1.07
N ASP A 97 -8.36 6.48 0.00
CA ASP A 97 -7.82 5.12 0.05
C ASP A 97 -6.37 5.13 0.56
N ILE A 98 -6.18 4.62 1.77
CA ILE A 98 -4.86 4.55 2.42
C ILE A 98 -4.59 3.15 2.97
N THR A 99 -3.32 2.85 3.20
CA THR A 99 -2.93 1.60 3.86
C THR A 99 -3.34 1.59 5.34
N SER A 100 -3.69 0.42 5.87
CA SER A 100 -4.01 0.16 7.27
C SER A 100 -2.94 0.70 8.22
N ALA A 101 -1.65 0.50 7.91
CA ALA A 101 -0.57 1.07 8.72
C ALA A 101 -0.49 2.59 8.63
N ARG A 102 -0.84 3.21 7.49
CA ARG A 102 -0.96 4.67 7.41
C ARG A 102 -2.13 5.17 8.26
N CYS A 103 -3.27 4.50 8.21
CA CYS A 103 -4.42 4.78 9.07
C CYS A 103 -4.03 4.71 10.56
N HIS A 104 -3.37 3.63 10.99
CA HIS A 104 -2.87 3.47 12.35
C HIS A 104 -1.92 4.60 12.76
N ARG A 105 -0.93 4.94 11.92
CA ARG A 105 0.02 6.03 12.20
C ARG A 105 -0.67 7.38 12.35
N VAL A 106 -1.67 7.67 11.53
CA VAL A 106 -2.45 8.92 11.62
C VAL A 106 -3.28 8.93 12.91
N ARG A 107 -3.87 7.80 13.28
CA ARG A 107 -4.69 7.65 14.49
C ARG A 107 -3.91 7.85 15.79
N ILE A 108 -2.69 7.33 15.89
CA ILE A 108 -1.87 7.39 17.12
C ILE A 108 -1.10 8.71 17.27
N ARG A 109 -1.15 9.59 16.28
CA ARG A 109 -0.44 10.88 16.35
C ARG A 109 -1.03 11.73 17.47
N PRO A 110 -0.18 12.43 18.25
CA PRO A 110 -0.66 13.32 19.29
C PRO A 110 -1.47 14.46 18.66
N PHE A 111 -2.53 14.86 19.37
CA PHE A 111 -3.34 16.01 18.97
C PHE A 111 -2.50 17.29 19.01
N MET A 112 -2.58 18.09 17.93
CA MET A 112 -1.94 19.40 17.85
C MET A 112 -2.99 20.45 17.47
N SER A 113 -3.14 21.49 18.29
CA SER A 113 -4.14 22.56 18.12
C SER A 113 -3.73 23.64 17.12
N THR A 114 -2.47 23.64 16.66
CA THR A 114 -1.91 24.67 15.77
C THR A 114 -2.17 24.42 14.28
N ASN A 115 -2.66 23.23 13.90
CA ASN A 115 -2.92 22.88 12.51
C ASN A 115 -4.38 22.44 12.31
N SER A 116 -5.14 23.23 11.56
CA SER A 116 -6.53 22.97 11.21
C SER A 116 -6.75 21.59 10.56
N GLN A 117 -5.80 21.12 9.74
CA GLN A 117 -5.87 19.78 9.15
C GLN A 117 -5.73 18.69 10.22
N THR A 118 -4.84 18.86 11.19
CA THR A 118 -4.69 17.92 12.31
C THR A 118 -5.95 17.88 13.17
N ILE A 119 -6.60 19.02 13.39
CA ILE A 119 -7.88 19.11 14.11
C ILE A 119 -8.99 18.38 13.34
N ALA A 120 -9.13 18.64 12.04
CA ALA A 120 -10.11 17.97 11.19
C ALA A 120 -9.88 16.45 11.15
N GLN A 121 -8.64 16.03 10.98
CA GLN A 121 -8.23 14.63 10.99
C GLN A 121 -8.54 13.96 12.32
N PHE A 122 -8.26 14.61 13.45
CA PHE A 122 -8.55 14.08 14.78
C PHE A 122 -10.06 13.88 15.00
N ARG A 123 -10.89 14.85 14.60
CA ARG A 123 -12.36 14.75 14.66
C ARG A 123 -12.89 13.64 13.77
N ALA A 124 -12.35 13.49 12.56
CA ALA A 124 -12.72 12.41 11.66
C ALA A 124 -12.34 11.04 12.24
N CYS A 125 -11.13 10.89 12.78
CA CYS A 125 -10.70 9.66 13.43
C CYS A 125 -11.57 9.32 14.66
N ALA A 126 -11.98 10.31 15.47
CA ALA A 126 -12.85 10.07 16.62
C ALA A 126 -14.20 9.44 16.26
N ASN A 127 -14.75 9.78 15.10
CA ASN A 127 -16.05 9.27 14.63
C ASN A 127 -15.94 8.06 13.68
N CYS A 128 -14.73 7.72 13.23
CA CYS A 128 -14.49 6.71 12.21
C CYS A 128 -14.91 5.30 12.66
N PRO A 129 -15.66 4.54 11.85
CA PRO A 129 -16.06 3.17 12.18
C PRO A 129 -14.87 2.22 12.31
N ASN A 130 -13.76 2.50 11.60
CA ASN A 130 -12.51 1.73 11.68
C ASN A 130 -11.65 2.10 12.89
N ASN A 131 -12.11 3.01 13.77
CA ASN A 131 -11.38 3.37 14.97
C ASN A 131 -11.78 2.44 16.13
N PRO A 132 -10.88 1.56 16.62
CA PRO A 132 -11.17 0.68 17.75
C PRO A 132 -11.31 1.44 19.08
N ASN A 133 -10.82 2.68 19.15
CA ASN A 133 -10.99 3.58 20.30
C ASN A 133 -12.20 4.51 20.13
N ARG A 134 -13.06 4.28 19.13
CA ARG A 134 -14.32 5.04 18.99
C ARG A 134 -15.13 4.77 20.25
N ARG A 135 -15.26 5.79 21.11
CA ARG A 135 -16.26 5.73 22.17
C ARG A 135 -17.61 5.69 21.46
N SER A 136 -18.24 4.53 21.43
CA SER A 136 -19.65 4.43 21.10
C SER A 136 -20.41 5.29 22.10
N ASN A 137 -20.82 6.49 21.67
CA ASN A 137 -21.76 7.27 22.46
C ASN A 137 -23.11 6.56 22.36
N SER A 138 -23.38 5.67 23.31
CA SER A 138 -24.59 4.83 23.38
C SER A 138 -25.78 5.56 24.01
N TYR A 139 -25.92 6.87 23.79
CA TYR A 139 -27.03 7.65 24.34
C TYR A 139 -27.89 8.23 23.22
N GLU A 140 -28.63 7.32 22.59
CA GLU A 140 -29.86 7.64 21.87
C GLU A 140 -30.88 6.56 22.30
N GLN A 141 -31.45 6.79 23.48
CA GLN A 141 -32.67 6.19 24.03
C GLN A 141 -33.45 7.32 24.69
#